data_AF-A0A7C6ABU7-F1
#
_entry.id   AF-A0A7C6ABU7-F1
#
_cell.length_a   1.000
_cell.length_b   1.000
_cell.length_c   1.000
_cell.angle_alpha   90.00
_cell.angle_beta   90.00
_cell.angle_gamma   90.00
#
_symmetry.space_group_name_H-M   'P 1'
#
loop_
_entity.id
_entity.type
_entity.pdbx_description
1 polymer ?
#
loop_
_entity_poly.entity_id
_entity_poly.type
_entity_poly.pdbx_seq_one_letter_code
_entity_poly.pdbx_strand_id
1 'polypeptide(L)'
;MRSKEYLKDLKLNIDGMDTIVSCWCNEIKLESFTFEQTPWIQVEHECESYKDSTKTYFLKTKIKMKYRPYRLVIKYSSTGSPLKEVNGPYVSEIRGREVIMHWETFPDTFLVVPISLKINDKDTLLENIKADFVELIKPVSVQKELSSIRTLTIFEKTRRIDY
;
A
#
# COMPACT_ATOMS: atom_id res chain seq x y z
N MET A 1 23.42 6.72 5.21
CA MET A 1 23.88 5.34 5.50
C MET A 1 23.04 4.77 6.64
N ARG A 2 22.33 3.64 6.44
CA ARG A 2 21.59 2.93 7.50
C ARG A 2 22.42 1.72 7.93
N SER A 3 23.18 1.84 9.02
CA SER A 3 23.99 0.74 9.59
C SER A 3 23.10 -0.38 10.11
N LYS A 4 23.43 -1.65 9.89
CA LYS A 4 22.60 -2.82 10.27
C LYS A 4 22.46 -3.03 11.79
N GLU A 5 23.03 -2.14 12.60
CA GLU A 5 23.11 -2.23 14.07
C GLU A 5 22.00 -1.44 14.78
N TYR A 6 21.19 -0.67 14.04
CA TYR A 6 20.25 0.29 14.62
C TYR A 6 19.14 -0.32 15.48
N LEU A 7 18.77 -1.59 15.29
CA LEU A 7 17.70 -2.22 16.08
C LEU A 7 18.17 -3.32 17.03
N LYS A 8 19.49 -3.60 17.07
CA LYS A 8 20.03 -4.56 18.04
C LYS A 8 19.79 -4.08 19.47
N ASP A 9 19.41 -5.00 20.36
CA ASP A 9 19.14 -4.76 21.79
C ASP A 9 17.97 -3.79 22.04
N LEU A 10 17.13 -3.59 21.03
CA LEU A 10 15.92 -2.79 21.15
C LEU A 10 14.93 -3.46 22.10
N LYS A 11 14.49 -2.73 23.13
CA LYS A 11 13.40 -3.16 24.00
C LYS A 11 12.07 -2.65 23.45
N LEU A 12 11.16 -3.58 23.19
CA LEU A 12 9.82 -3.34 22.69
C LEU A 12 8.83 -3.82 23.74
N ASN A 13 7.85 -2.98 24.09
CA ASN A 13 6.67 -3.43 24.80
C ASN A 13 5.49 -3.38 23.83
N ILE A 14 4.88 -4.53 23.57
CA ILE A 14 3.73 -4.68 22.67
C ILE A 14 2.60 -5.27 23.50
N ASP A 15 1.50 -4.53 23.65
CA ASP A 15 0.31 -5.03 24.35
C ASP A 15 0.62 -5.53 25.78
N GLY A 16 1.59 -4.90 26.45
CA GLY A 16 2.04 -5.27 27.79
C GLY A 16 3.11 -6.38 27.84
N MET A 17 3.53 -6.94 26.70
CA MET A 17 4.61 -7.94 26.65
C MET A 17 5.95 -7.31 26.25
N ASP A 18 6.98 -7.53 27.07
CA ASP A 18 8.35 -7.09 26.78
C ASP A 18 9.06 -8.07 25.85
N THR A 19 9.57 -7.55 24.74
CA THR A 19 10.33 -8.28 23.72
C THR A 19 11.67 -7.59 23.47
N ILE A 20 12.74 -8.35 23.39
CA ILE A 20 14.08 -7.85 23.03
C ILE A 20 14.42 -8.29 21.61
N VAL A 21 14.81 -7.32 20.80
CA VAL A 21 15.28 -7.59 19.44
C VAL A 21 16.75 -8.00 19.49
N SER A 22 17.01 -9.28 19.25
CA SER A 22 18.37 -9.84 19.26
C SER A 22 19.08 -9.80 17.90
N CYS A 23 18.38 -9.44 16.83
CA CYS A 23 18.91 -9.51 15.46
C CYS A 23 19.43 -8.16 14.95
N TRP A 24 20.47 -8.23 14.12
CA TRP A 24 21.05 -7.08 13.41
C TRP A 24 20.17 -6.73 12.19
N CYS A 25 19.13 -5.94 12.42
CA CYS A 25 18.16 -5.56 11.41
C CYS A 25 17.90 -4.05 11.40
N ASN A 26 17.38 -3.58 10.25
CA ASN A 26 16.97 -2.18 10.05
C ASN A 26 15.45 -2.00 10.09
N GLU A 27 14.70 -3.11 10.08
CA GLU A 27 13.24 -3.16 10.09
C GLU A 27 12.81 -4.46 10.78
N ILE A 28 11.73 -4.39 11.55
CA ILE A 28 11.13 -5.53 12.23
C ILE A 28 9.63 -5.48 11.99
N LYS A 29 9.08 -6.58 11.48
CA LYS A 29 7.64 -6.76 11.41
C LYS A 29 7.17 -7.33 12.74
N LEU A 30 6.44 -6.53 13.50
CA LEU A 30 6.02 -6.90 14.85
C LEU A 30 4.93 -7.98 14.83
N GLU A 31 3.82 -7.74 14.12
CA GLU A 31 2.70 -8.68 14.03
C GLU A 31 1.99 -8.53 12.67
N SER A 32 1.28 -9.59 12.24
CA SER A 32 0.33 -9.52 11.11
C SER A 32 -1.08 -9.61 11.68
N PHE A 33 -1.97 -8.69 11.29
CA PHE A 33 -3.32 -8.64 11.83
C PHE A 33 -4.35 -8.89 10.75
N THR A 34 -5.42 -9.60 11.11
CA THR A 34 -6.63 -9.73 10.31
C THR A 34 -7.70 -8.80 10.92
N PHE A 35 -8.28 -7.92 10.12
CA PHE A 35 -9.24 -6.92 10.59
C PHE A 35 -10.62 -7.56 10.75
N GLU A 36 -11.09 -7.78 11.98
CA GLU A 36 -12.44 -8.36 12.22
C GLU A 36 -13.53 -7.33 12.53
N GLN A 37 -13.23 -6.08 12.88
CA GLN A 37 -14.28 -5.16 13.41
C GLN A 37 -14.44 -3.81 12.68
N THR A 38 -13.42 -3.24 12.05
CA THR A 38 -13.56 -2.07 11.15
C THR A 38 -12.39 -2.00 10.17
N PRO A 39 -12.61 -1.97 8.84
CA PRO A 39 -11.50 -1.89 7.90
C PRO A 39 -10.81 -0.53 8.03
N TRP A 40 -9.50 -0.53 8.25
CA TRP A 40 -8.69 0.70 8.22
C TRP A 40 -8.70 1.36 6.85
N ILE A 41 -8.91 0.55 5.81
CA ILE A 41 -9.09 0.98 4.43
C ILE A 41 -10.30 0.26 3.83
N GLN A 42 -11.28 1.03 3.40
CA GLN A 42 -12.36 0.59 2.54
C GLN A 42 -12.04 1.02 1.11
N VAL A 43 -12.19 0.09 0.18
CA VAL A 43 -11.92 0.34 -1.23
C VAL A 43 -13.14 -0.10 -2.04
N GLU A 44 -13.67 0.81 -2.84
CA GLU A 44 -14.79 0.60 -3.74
C GLU A 44 -14.38 0.93 -5.18
N HIS A 45 -15.04 0.27 -6.13
CA HIS A 45 -14.66 0.36 -7.52
C HIS A 45 -15.88 0.51 -8.42
N GLU A 46 -15.81 1.51 -9.28
CA GLU A 46 -16.62 1.58 -10.48
C GLU A 46 -15.70 1.18 -11.63
N CYS A 47 -16.07 0.14 -12.37
CA CYS A 47 -15.29 -0.36 -13.49
C CYS A 47 -16.20 -0.57 -14.68
N GLU A 48 -15.86 0.11 -15.77
CA GLU A 48 -16.41 -0.18 -17.08
C GLU A 48 -15.30 -0.80 -17.92
N SER A 49 -15.64 -1.83 -18.70
CA SER A 49 -14.68 -2.40 -19.63
C SER A 49 -15.33 -2.64 -20.98
N TYR A 50 -14.55 -2.40 -22.02
CA TYR A 50 -14.94 -2.70 -23.39
C TYR A 50 -13.87 -3.60 -24.01
N LYS A 51 -14.34 -4.62 -24.70
CA LYS A 51 -13.51 -5.62 -25.36
C LYS A 51 -13.71 -5.53 -26.86
N ASP A 52 -12.62 -5.26 -27.56
CA ASP A 52 -12.50 -5.43 -29.00
C ASP A 52 -11.32 -6.37 -29.27
N SER A 53 -10.21 -5.89 -29.83
CA SER A 53 -8.94 -6.64 -29.97
C SER A 53 -8.08 -6.63 -28.69
N THR A 54 -8.29 -5.63 -27.83
CA THR A 54 -7.68 -5.48 -26.51
C THR A 54 -8.77 -5.13 -25.51
N LYS A 55 -8.51 -5.35 -24.22
CA LYS A 55 -9.45 -5.00 -23.16
C LYS A 55 -9.10 -3.63 -22.62
N THR A 56 -10.02 -2.69 -22.79
CA THR A 56 -9.91 -1.34 -22.24
C THR A 56 -10.67 -1.29 -20.93
N TYR A 57 -10.02 -0.80 -19.88
CA TYR A 57 -10.60 -0.58 -18.56
C TYR A 57 -10.73 0.92 -18.30
N PHE A 58 -11.90 1.33 -17.83
CA PHE A 58 -12.15 2.62 -17.20
C PHE A 58 -12.46 2.36 -15.74
N LEU A 59 -11.48 2.64 -14.89
CA LEU A 59 -11.53 2.37 -13.46
C LEU A 59 -11.69 3.67 -12.69
N LYS A 60 -12.52 3.63 -11.66
CA LYS A 60 -12.61 4.67 -10.66
C LYS A 60 -12.57 4.02 -9.29
N THR A 61 -11.41 4.14 -8.67
CA THR A 61 -11.11 3.55 -7.37
C THR A 61 -11.38 4.59 -6.28
N LYS A 62 -12.35 4.33 -5.41
CA LYS A 62 -12.65 5.15 -4.24
C LYS A 62 -12.01 4.49 -3.03
N ILE A 63 -11.15 5.22 -2.34
CA ILE A 63 -10.45 4.76 -1.15
C ILE A 63 -10.91 5.64 0.01
N LYS A 64 -11.43 5.01 1.06
CA LYS A 64 -11.76 5.65 2.32
C LYS A 64 -10.94 5.00 3.43
N MET A 65 -10.27 5.81 4.22
CA MET A 65 -9.36 5.38 5.27
C MET A 65 -9.87 5.85 6.62
N LYS A 66 -9.57 5.10 7.68
CA LYS A 66 -9.93 5.49 9.04
C LYS A 66 -9.10 6.66 9.56
N TYR A 67 -7.81 6.67 9.20
CA TYR A 67 -6.84 7.70 9.56
C TYR A 67 -6.19 8.28 8.30
N ARG A 68 -5.52 9.42 8.46
CA ARG A 68 -4.77 10.06 7.37
C ARG A 68 -3.47 9.26 7.15
N PRO A 69 -3.25 8.64 5.98
CA PRO A 69 -2.01 7.91 5.76
C PRO A 69 -0.84 8.91 5.62
N TYR A 70 0.31 8.51 6.15
CA TYR A 70 1.56 9.19 5.84
C TYR A 70 1.94 9.00 4.37
N ARG A 71 1.69 7.82 3.82
CA ARG A 71 1.99 7.47 2.44
C ARG A 71 0.89 6.58 1.87
N LEU A 72 0.49 6.84 0.64
CA LEU A 72 -0.43 6.00 -0.12
C LEU A 72 0.20 5.68 -1.48
N VAL A 73 0.16 4.41 -1.86
CA VAL A 73 0.60 3.91 -3.16
C VAL A 73 -0.50 3.07 -3.75
N ILE A 74 -0.89 3.38 -4.98
CA ILE A 74 -1.79 2.56 -5.78
C ILE A 74 -1.02 2.15 -7.02
N LYS A 75 -0.93 0.85 -7.24
CA LYS A 75 -0.25 0.27 -8.38
C LYS A 75 -1.23 -0.60 -9.16
N TYR A 76 -1.29 -0.39 -10.47
CA TYR A 76 -1.88 -1.38 -11.36
C TYR A 76 -0.78 -2.08 -12.14
N SER A 77 -0.89 -3.39 -12.26
CA SER A 77 0.06 -4.21 -13.02
C SER A 77 -0.63 -5.23 -13.91
N SER A 78 -0.01 -5.54 -15.05
CA SER A 78 -0.42 -6.63 -15.94
C SER A 78 0.49 -7.84 -15.76
N THR A 79 -0.09 -9.04 -15.79
CA THR A 79 0.66 -10.31 -15.61
C THR A 79 1.61 -10.62 -16.76
N GLY A 80 1.31 -10.19 -17.98
CA GLY A 80 2.06 -10.60 -19.18
C GLY A 80 2.58 -9.42 -20.00
N SER A 81 1.68 -8.60 -20.55
CA SER A 81 2.07 -7.55 -21.50
C SER A 81 2.13 -6.17 -20.85
N PRO A 82 2.92 -5.23 -21.40
CA PRO A 82 2.91 -3.83 -20.97
C PRO A 82 1.51 -3.22 -20.97
N LEU A 83 1.25 -2.34 -20.02
CA LEU A 83 0.03 -1.54 -20.00
C LEU A 83 0.12 -0.49 -21.12
N LYS A 84 -0.96 -0.34 -21.88
CA LYS A 84 -1.04 0.62 -23.00
C LYS A 84 -2.08 1.69 -22.70
N GLU A 85 -1.93 2.85 -23.34
CA GLU A 85 -2.92 3.94 -23.30
C GLU A 85 -3.36 4.31 -21.87
N VAL A 86 -2.40 4.37 -20.95
CA VAL A 86 -2.64 4.70 -19.55
C VAL A 86 -2.91 6.21 -19.45
N ASN A 87 -4.11 6.58 -19.02
CA ASN A 87 -4.51 7.97 -18.78
C ASN A 87 -5.14 8.10 -17.39
N GLY A 88 -4.75 9.13 -16.65
CA GLY A 88 -5.32 9.46 -15.35
C GLY A 88 -4.60 10.66 -14.72
N PRO A 89 -5.31 11.50 -13.95
CA PRO A 89 -4.75 12.75 -13.43
C PRO A 89 -3.67 12.55 -12.36
N TYR A 90 -3.56 11.35 -11.80
CA TYR A 90 -2.65 11.05 -10.67
C TYR A 90 -1.50 10.13 -11.04
N VAL A 91 -1.35 9.77 -12.32
CA VAL A 91 -0.29 8.88 -12.79
C VAL A 91 1.07 9.52 -12.52
N SER A 92 1.82 8.93 -11.60
CA SER A 92 3.15 9.42 -11.23
C SER A 92 4.23 8.75 -12.08
N GLU A 93 4.06 7.47 -12.39
CA GLU A 93 5.07 6.68 -13.09
C GLU A 93 4.46 5.51 -13.88
N ILE A 94 5.01 5.24 -15.07
CA ILE A 94 4.68 4.08 -15.90
C ILE A 94 5.97 3.29 -16.17
N ARG A 95 5.99 2.01 -15.79
CA ARG A 95 7.12 1.09 -15.97
C ARG A 95 6.70 -0.17 -16.70
N GLY A 96 6.59 -0.09 -18.02
CA GLY A 96 6.25 -1.23 -18.87
C GLY A 96 4.91 -1.87 -18.50
N ARG A 97 4.92 -2.85 -17.59
CA ARG A 97 3.74 -3.58 -17.11
C ARG A 97 3.06 -2.96 -15.89
N GLU A 98 3.62 -1.89 -15.33
CA GLU A 98 3.11 -1.26 -14.12
C GLU A 98 2.79 0.22 -14.34
N VAL A 99 1.73 0.69 -13.70
CA VAL A 99 1.48 2.10 -13.46
C VAL A 99 1.39 2.33 -11.96
N ILE A 100 2.09 3.35 -11.48
CA ILE A 100 2.21 3.68 -10.06
C ILE A 100 1.71 5.10 -9.85
N MET A 101 0.85 5.25 -8.86
CA MET A 101 0.41 6.53 -8.32
C MET A 101 0.82 6.56 -6.86
N HIS A 102 1.51 7.61 -6.45
CA HIS A 102 1.99 7.73 -5.07
C HIS A 102 1.68 9.11 -4.51
N TRP A 103 1.40 9.13 -3.21
CA TRP A 103 1.23 10.34 -2.43
C TRP A 103 2.05 10.21 -1.16
N GLU A 104 2.89 11.23 -0.93
CA GLU A 104 3.57 11.44 0.34
C GLU A 104 2.80 12.51 1.12
N THR A 105 2.69 12.36 2.43
CA THR A 105 1.96 13.29 3.32
C THR A 105 0.51 13.55 2.90
N PHE A 106 -0.18 12.52 2.41
CA PHE A 106 -1.53 12.61 1.85
C PHE A 106 -2.49 13.36 2.80
N PRO A 107 -3.17 14.44 2.37
CA PRO A 107 -3.83 15.39 3.28
C PRO A 107 -5.16 14.91 3.88
N ASP A 108 -5.77 13.91 3.27
CA ASP A 108 -7.15 13.50 3.54
C ASP A 108 -7.23 12.03 3.98
N THR A 109 -8.42 11.60 4.34
CA THR A 109 -8.81 10.21 4.59
C THR A 109 -9.56 9.61 3.41
N PHE A 110 -9.91 10.41 2.40
CA PHE A 110 -10.66 9.99 1.23
C PHE A 110 -9.95 10.36 -0.07
N LEU A 111 -10.01 9.46 -1.07
CA LEU A 111 -9.46 9.66 -2.39
C LEU A 111 -10.32 8.99 -3.46
N VAL A 112 -10.49 9.65 -4.59
CA VAL A 112 -11.07 9.07 -5.80
C VAL A 112 -10.04 9.12 -6.92
N VAL A 113 -9.72 7.97 -7.48
CA VAL A 113 -8.68 7.80 -8.51
C VAL A 113 -9.31 7.26 -9.79
N PRO A 114 -9.61 8.15 -10.76
CA PRO A 114 -9.99 7.72 -12.10
C PRO A 114 -8.74 7.36 -12.91
N ILE A 115 -8.76 6.21 -13.59
CA ILE A 115 -7.71 5.79 -14.50
C ILE A 115 -8.32 4.97 -15.64
N SER A 116 -7.85 5.20 -16.87
CA SER A 116 -8.13 4.33 -18.01
C SER A 116 -6.85 3.68 -18.50
N LEU A 117 -6.91 2.41 -18.87
CA LEU A 117 -5.76 1.69 -19.41
C LEU A 117 -6.22 0.55 -20.32
N LYS A 118 -5.32 0.10 -21.20
CA LYS A 118 -5.53 -1.07 -22.07
C LYS A 118 -4.57 -2.19 -21.73
N ILE A 119 -5.10 -3.41 -21.71
CA ILE A 119 -4.32 -4.65 -21.58
C ILE A 119 -4.67 -5.62 -22.71
N ASN A 120 -3.78 -6.57 -22.97
CA ASN A 120 -4.10 -7.67 -23.88
C ASN A 120 -5.14 -8.59 -23.23
N ASP A 121 -6.02 -9.17 -24.04
CA ASP A 121 -7.18 -9.96 -23.56
C ASP A 121 -6.80 -11.19 -22.70
N LYS A 122 -5.61 -11.75 -22.94
CA LYS A 122 -5.11 -12.91 -22.19
C LYS A 122 -4.47 -12.53 -20.84
N ASP A 123 -4.22 -11.24 -20.62
CA ASP A 123 -3.57 -10.76 -19.41
C ASP A 123 -4.58 -10.43 -18.33
N THR A 124 -4.08 -10.45 -17.10
CA THR A 124 -4.86 -10.09 -15.92
C THR A 124 -4.36 -8.75 -15.39
N LEU A 125 -5.30 -7.85 -15.08
CA LEU A 125 -5.00 -6.62 -14.36
C LEU A 125 -5.05 -6.88 -12.86
N LEU A 126 -3.97 -6.52 -12.17
CA LEU A 126 -3.85 -6.56 -10.72
C LEU A 126 -3.83 -5.13 -10.18
N GLU A 127 -4.53 -4.89 -9.08
CA GLU A 127 -4.44 -3.66 -8.31
C GLU A 127 -3.79 -3.98 -6.97
N ASN A 128 -2.77 -3.22 -6.60
CA ASN A 128 -2.15 -3.23 -5.28
C ASN A 128 -2.31 -1.84 -4.66
N ILE A 129 -2.96 -1.79 -3.49
CA ILE A 129 -3.09 -0.58 -2.68
C ILE A 129 -2.29 -0.81 -1.41
N LYS A 130 -1.34 0.09 -1.18
CA LYS A 130 -0.52 0.11 0.02
C LYS A 130 -0.63 1.46 0.72
N ALA A 131 -0.92 1.47 2.01
CA ALA A 131 -0.91 2.69 2.80
C ALA A 131 -0.13 2.50 4.10
N ASP A 132 0.67 3.50 4.43
CA ASP A 132 1.47 3.54 5.65
C ASP A 132 0.88 4.59 6.59
N PHE A 133 0.52 4.18 7.80
CA PHE A 133 -0.05 5.03 8.86
C PHE A 133 0.95 5.22 9.99
N VAL A 134 0.94 6.40 10.60
CA VAL A 134 1.69 6.66 11.85
C VAL A 134 0.92 6.14 13.07
N GLU A 135 -0.39 6.03 12.95
CA GLU A 135 -1.25 5.40 13.93
C GLU A 135 -0.93 3.91 14.01
N LEU A 136 -0.76 3.43 15.24
CA LEU A 136 -0.44 2.06 15.52
C LEU A 136 -1.71 1.26 15.79
N ILE A 137 -1.82 0.09 15.18
CA ILE A 137 -2.94 -0.83 15.41
C ILE A 137 -3.00 -1.34 16.85
N LYS A 138 -1.85 -1.41 17.52
CA LYS A 138 -1.70 -1.66 18.96
C LYS A 138 -0.69 -0.68 19.55
N PRO A 139 -0.82 -0.32 20.84
CA PRO A 139 0.21 0.44 21.52
C PRO A 139 1.56 -0.29 21.46
N VAL A 140 2.60 0.41 21.02
CA VAL A 140 3.97 -0.07 21.04
C VAL A 140 4.82 0.97 21.75
N SER A 141 5.50 0.56 22.81
CA SER A 141 6.53 1.36 23.45
C SER A 141 7.91 0.86 23.03
N VAL A 142 8.81 1.80 22.76
CA VAL A 142 10.13 1.51 22.22
C VAL A 142 11.16 2.21 23.09
N GLN A 143 12.12 1.48 23.63
CA GLN A 143 13.21 2.03 24.44
C GLN A 143 14.56 1.68 23.82
N LYS A 144 15.29 2.72 23.39
CA LYS A 144 16.68 2.64 22.95
C LYS A 144 17.37 3.98 23.09
N GLU A 145 18.58 3.98 23.63
CA GLU A 145 19.37 5.20 23.77
C GLU A 145 19.81 5.74 22.41
N LEU A 146 19.78 7.06 22.26
CA LEU A 146 20.37 7.83 21.14
C LEU A 146 19.93 7.38 19.72
N SER A 147 18.71 6.86 19.57
CA SER A 147 18.18 6.38 18.28
C SER A 147 16.82 6.99 17.95
N SER A 148 16.63 7.45 16.71
CA SER A 148 15.31 7.84 16.19
C SER A 148 14.64 6.60 15.61
N ILE A 149 13.56 6.15 16.25
CA ILE A 149 12.80 4.97 15.83
C ILE A 149 11.42 5.42 15.39
N ARG A 150 11.03 4.98 14.20
CA ARG A 150 9.71 5.25 13.63
C ARG A 150 8.91 3.96 13.62
N THR A 151 7.74 4.00 14.22
CA THR A 151 6.75 2.92 14.20
C THR A 151 5.66 3.26 13.19
N LEU A 152 5.17 2.25 12.45
CA LEU A 152 4.17 2.42 11.39
C LEU A 152 3.23 1.22 11.35
N THR A 153 1.98 1.46 10.98
CA THR A 153 1.06 0.40 10.53
C THR A 153 1.03 0.41 9.00
N ILE A 154 1.36 -0.71 8.38
CA ILE A 154 1.31 -0.85 6.92
C ILE A 154 0.12 -1.72 6.54
N PHE A 155 -0.78 -1.16 5.74
CA PHE A 155 -1.84 -1.90 5.08
C PHE A 155 -1.44 -2.16 3.63
N GLU A 156 -1.57 -3.40 3.19
CA GLU A 156 -1.35 -3.77 1.79
C GLU A 156 -2.42 -4.75 1.33
N LYS A 157 -3.05 -4.44 0.19
CA LYS A 157 -4.06 -5.30 -0.43
C LYS A 157 -3.79 -5.40 -1.92
N THR A 158 -3.57 -6.63 -2.38
CA THR A 158 -3.52 -6.97 -3.80
C THR A 158 -4.81 -7.66 -4.20
N ARG A 159 -5.37 -7.29 -5.34
CA ARG A 159 -6.54 -7.94 -5.92
C ARG A 159 -6.43 -8.04 -7.42
N ARG A 160 -7.16 -9.00 -7.95
CA ARG A 160 -7.38 -9.19 -9.38
C ARG A 160 -8.61 -8.40 -9.83
N ILE A 161 -8.54 -7.76 -11.00
CA ILE A 161 -9.65 -7.01 -11.59
C ILE A 161 -10.30 -7.88 -12.68
N ASP A 162 -11.37 -8.58 -12.30
CA ASP A 162 -12.14 -9.46 -13.17
C ASP A 162 -13.42 -8.78 -13.64
N TYR A 163 -13.63 -8.74 -14.96
CA TYR A 163 -14.86 -8.29 -15.63
C TYR A 163 -15.07 -9.02 -16.95
#